data_AF-A0A847VGN2-F1
#
_entry.id   AF-A0A847VGN2-F1
#
_cell.length_a   1.000
_cell.length_b   1.000
_cell.length_c   1.000
_cell.angle_alpha   90.00
_cell.angle_beta   90.00
_cell.angle_gamma   90.00
#
_symmetry.space_group_name_H-M   'P 1'
#
loop_
_entity.id
_entity.type
_entity.pdbx_description
1 polymer ?
#
loop_
_entity_poly.entity_id
_entity_poly.type
_entity_poly.pdbx_seq_one_letter_code
_entity_poly.pdbx_strand_id
1 'polypeptide(L)' 'DKKLVGPSYKEVAAKHKGQADAVAKLMEKVRKGGSGVYGPVPMPPNPTTAISDAELKTVVEWVMKQ' A
#
# COMPACT_ATOMS: atom_id res chain seq x y z
N ASP A 1 8.91 -10.82 9.07
CA ASP A 1 7.98 -11.70 8.33
C ASP A 1 6.86 -12.21 9.23
N LYS A 2 5.77 -11.45 9.37
CA LYS A 2 4.52 -11.94 10.00
C LYS A 2 3.33 -11.12 9.51
N LYS A 3 2.32 -11.79 8.94
CA LYS A 3 1.00 -11.20 8.68
C LYS A 3 0.30 -11.01 10.03
N LEU A 4 0.35 -9.81 10.60
CA LEU A 4 -0.38 -9.50 11.84
C LEU A 4 -1.77 -8.93 11.55
N VAL A 5 -1.92 -8.15 10.47
CA VAL A 5 -3.21 -7.53 10.10
C VAL A 5 -3.32 -7.28 8.58
N GLY A 6 -2.19 -7.14 7.88
CA GLY A 6 -2.12 -6.95 6.43
C GLY A 6 -1.02 -7.79 5.77
N PRO A 7 -0.85 -7.68 4.44
CA PRO A 7 0.19 -8.39 3.70
C PRO A 7 1.57 -7.93 4.14
N SER A 8 2.60 -8.75 3.89
CA SER A 8 3.98 -8.27 4.01
C SER A 8 4.32 -7.28 2.89
N TYR A 9 5.24 -6.34 3.14
CA TYR A 9 5.68 -5.41 2.09
C TYR A 9 6.27 -6.13 0.87
N LYS A 10 6.95 -7.26 1.09
CA LYS A 10 7.45 -8.14 0.02
C LYS A 10 6.33 -8.69 -0.87
N GLU A 11 5.21 -9.13 -0.29
CA GLU A 11 4.06 -9.59 -1.06
C GLU A 11 3.41 -8.45 -1.87
N VAL A 12 3.36 -7.25 -1.31
CA VAL A 12 2.84 -6.06 -2.02
C VAL A 12 3.76 -5.72 -3.20
N ALA A 13 5.08 -5.67 -2.99
CA ALA A 13 6.07 -5.46 -4.04
C ALA A 13 5.98 -6.54 -5.13
N ALA A 14 5.93 -7.81 -4.75
CA ALA A 14 5.82 -8.93 -5.69
C ALA A 14 4.53 -8.87 -6.53
N LYS A 15 3.38 -8.54 -5.92
CA LYS A 15 2.08 -8.46 -6.60
C LYS A 15 2.00 -7.32 -7.62
N HIS A 16 2.71 -6.22 -7.35
CA HIS A 16 2.72 -5.03 -8.21
C HIS A 16 3.98 -4.89 -9.07
N LYS A 17 4.90 -5.88 -9.02
CA LYS A 17 6.13 -5.87 -9.81
C LYS A 17 5.81 -5.79 -11.30
N GLY A 18 6.44 -4.84 -11.99
CA GLY A 18 6.23 -4.62 -13.43
C GLY A 18 4.98 -3.82 -13.80
N GLN A 19 4.15 -3.41 -12.83
CA GLN A 19 3.05 -2.48 -13.08
C GLN A 19 3.59 -1.04 -13.05
N ALA A 20 3.58 -0.36 -14.20
CA ALA A 20 4.03 1.03 -14.31
C ALA A 20 3.20 1.98 -13.43
N ASP A 21 1.94 1.63 -13.14
CA ASP A 21 1.01 2.41 -12.32
C ASP A 21 0.90 1.90 -10.87
N ALA A 22 1.79 1.01 -10.43
CA ALA A 22 1.81 0.44 -9.08
C ALA A 22 1.76 1.51 -7.98
N VAL A 23 2.61 2.53 -8.09
CA VAL A 23 2.73 3.59 -7.09
C VAL A 23 1.42 4.37 -6.98
N ALA A 24 0.85 4.82 -8.10
CA ALA A 24 -0.40 5.57 -8.11
C ALA A 24 -1.58 4.75 -7.56
N LYS A 25 -1.71 3.48 -7.98
CA LYS A 25 -2.74 2.57 -7.47
C LYS A 25 -2.62 2.32 -5.97
N LEU A 26 -1.41 2.12 -5.48
CA LEU A 26 -1.17 1.89 -4.05
C LEU A 26 -1.44 3.14 -3.24
N MET A 27 -1.03 4.32 -3.71
CA MET A 27 -1.38 5.59 -3.06
C MET A 27 -2.91 5.76 -2.98
N GLU A 28 -3.63 5.52 -4.06
CA GLU A 28 -5.10 5.60 -4.06
C GLU A 28 -5.72 4.61 -3.08
N LYS A 29 -5.23 3.37 -3.04
CA LYS A 29 -5.67 2.35 -2.07
C LYS A 29 -5.38 2.74 -0.63
N VAL A 30 -4.25 3.39 -0.36
CA VAL A 30 -3.90 3.85 0.97
C VAL A 30 -4.81 5.00 1.41
N ARG A 31 -5.11 5.93 0.49
CA ARG A 31 -6.01 7.08 0.74
C ARG A 31 -7.46 6.68 0.95
N LYS A 32 -8.00 5.84 0.06
CA LYS A 32 -9.41 5.40 0.10
C LYS A 32 -9.64 4.25 1.07
N GLY A 33 -8.57 3.61 1.53
CA GLY A 33 -8.66 2.30 2.17
C GLY A 33 -8.99 1.21 1.14
N GLY A 34 -9.00 -0.04 1.60
CA GLY A 34 -9.27 -1.16 0.71
C GLY A 34 -9.59 -2.42 1.48
N SER A 35 -10.49 -3.23 0.93
CA SER A 35 -10.85 -4.54 1.47
C SER A 35 -10.65 -5.62 0.39
N GLY A 36 -10.42 -6.87 0.81
CA GLY A 36 -10.42 -8.05 -0.06
C GLY A 36 -9.17 -8.28 -0.92
N VAL A 37 -8.34 -7.26 -1.15
CA VAL A 37 -7.14 -7.42 -2.03
C VAL A 37 -6.05 -8.30 -1.41
N TYR A 38 -5.93 -8.24 -0.08
CA TYR A 38 -4.87 -8.90 0.68
C TYR A 38 -5.38 -9.77 1.84
N GLY A 39 -6.70 -9.87 1.98
CA GLY A 39 -7.34 -10.62 3.04
C GLY A 39 -8.71 -10.04 3.41
N PRO A 40 -9.39 -10.66 4.38
CA PRO A 40 -10.72 -10.24 4.84
C PRO A 40 -10.68 -8.97 5.70
N VAL A 41 -9.51 -8.58 6.21
CA VAL A 41 -9.34 -7.38 7.03
C VAL A 41 -9.31 -6.15 6.13
N PRO A 42 -10.25 -5.20 6.27
CA PRO A 42 -10.21 -3.96 5.53
C PRO A 42 -9.11 -3.05 6.08
N MET A 43 -8.33 -2.45 5.19
CA MET A 43 -7.44 -1.35 5.49
C MET A 43 -8.26 -0.04 5.59
N PRO A 44 -8.27 0.66 6.73
CA PRO A 44 -8.95 1.94 6.86
C PRO A 44 -8.29 3.02 5.98
N PRO A 45 -9.04 4.04 5.53
CA PRO A 45 -8.51 5.15 4.77
C PRO A 45 -7.48 5.93 5.59
N ASN A 46 -6.35 6.30 4.96
CA ASN A 46 -5.32 7.15 5.56
C ASN A 46 -5.47 8.60 5.07
N PRO A 47 -6.01 9.50 5.90
CA PRO A 47 -6.26 10.87 5.49
C PRO A 47 -4.96 11.64 5.26
N THR A 48 -5.04 12.70 4.45
CA THR A 48 -3.93 13.63 4.17
C THR A 48 -3.44 14.37 5.41
N THR A 49 -4.25 14.45 6.45
CA THR A 49 -3.90 15.01 7.76
C THR A 49 -2.94 14.13 8.56
N ALA A 50 -2.88 12.83 8.26
CA ALA A 50 -1.98 11.88 8.93
C ALA A 50 -0.65 11.71 8.19
N ILE A 51 -0.68 11.79 6.85
CA ILE A 51 0.50 11.68 5.99
C ILE A 51 0.24 12.47 4.71
N SER A 52 1.19 13.30 4.28
CA SER A 52 1.08 14.04 3.02
C SER A 52 1.22 13.11 1.79
N ASP A 53 0.80 13.56 0.60
CA ASP A 53 0.93 12.74 -0.62
C ASP A 53 2.39 12.51 -1.00
N ALA A 54 3.27 13.46 -0.71
CA ALA A 54 4.71 13.35 -0.97
C ALA A 54 5.36 12.29 -0.07
N GLU A 55 5.03 12.28 1.22
CA GLU A 55 5.50 11.27 2.16
C GLU A 55 4.93 9.90 1.81
N LEU A 56 3.63 9.84 1.50
CA LEU A 56 2.98 8.60 1.11
C LEU A 56 3.61 8.00 -0.14
N LYS A 57 3.90 8.82 -1.15
CA LYS A 57 4.61 8.38 -2.36
C LYS A 57 5.97 7.78 -2.01
N THR A 58 6.74 8.46 -1.15
CA THR A 58 8.06 7.99 -0.70
C THR A 58 7.98 6.65 0.01
N VAL A 59 6.99 6.47 0.89
CA VAL A 59 6.75 5.19 1.59
C VAL A 59 6.36 4.10 0.60
N VAL A 60 5.45 4.37 -0.34
CA VAL A 60 5.02 3.39 -1.35
C VAL A 60 6.17 2.98 -2.27
N GLU A 61 7.01 3.92 -2.70
CA GLU A 61 8.21 3.63 -3.48
C GLU A 61 9.22 2.78 -2.70
N TRP A 62 9.36 3.02 -1.40
CA TRP A 62 10.18 2.19 -0.52
C TRP A 62 9.60 0.78 -0.37
N VAL A 63 8.26 0.65 -0.25
CA VAL A 63 7.57 -0.65 -0.22
C VAL A 63 7.80 -1.43 -1.51
N MET A 64 7.80 -0.78 -2.67
CA MET A 64 8.10 -1.43 -3.97
C MET A 64 9.53 -1.95 -4.09
N LYS A 65 10.44 -1.52 -3.21
CA LYS A 65 11.85 -1.96 -3.17
C LYS A 65 12.11 -3.08 -2.15
N GLN A 66 11.08 -3.53 -1.41
CA GLN A 66 11.20 -4.57 -0.39
C GLN A 66 11.36 -5.98 -0.96
#